data_AF-A0A4Y9UL60-F1
#
_entry.id   AF-A0A4Y9UL60-F1
#
_cell.length_a   1.000
_cell.length_b   1.000
_cell.length_c   1.000
_cell.angle_alpha   90.00
_cell.angle_beta   90.00
_cell.angle_gamma   90.00
#
_symmetry.space_group_name_H-M   'P 1'
#
loop_
_entity.id
_entity.type
_entity.pdbx_description
1 polymer ?
#
loop_
_entity_poly.entity_id
_entity_poly.type
_entity_poly.pdbx_seq_one_letter_code
_entity_poly.pdbx_strand_id
1 'polypeptide(L)'
;MQFVYRSAEGRPELLRGLASDLIRMKPDALVTGFGTVAATAGKAARSGIPVVLMAVGDPAGAEVVASLARPGGNVTGLSDLAAYRASGFSCCARSSLPPR
;
A
#
# COMPACT_ATOMS: atom_id res chain seq x y z
N MET A 1 -17.83 -11.62 -4.42
CA MET A 1 -16.43 -11.17 -4.49
C MET A 1 -16.24 -10.45 -5.80
N GLN A 2 -16.13 -9.12 -5.80
CA GLN A 2 -15.99 -8.30 -7.00
C GLN A 2 -14.59 -7.68 -7.03
N PHE A 3 -13.88 -7.81 -8.13
CA PHE A 3 -12.59 -7.16 -8.33
C PHE A 3 -12.76 -6.01 -9.33
N VAL A 4 -12.47 -4.78 -8.88
CA VAL A 4 -12.55 -3.59 -9.73
C VAL A 4 -11.16 -3.01 -9.91
N TYR A 5 -10.71 -2.96 -11.16
CA TYR A 5 -9.41 -2.45 -11.53
C TYR A 5 -9.52 -1.09 -12.23
N ARG A 6 -8.61 -0.17 -11.91
CA ARG A 6 -8.44 1.13 -12.56
C ARG A 6 -6.96 1.42 -12.74
N SER A 7 -6.58 1.83 -13.95
CA SER A 7 -5.21 2.19 -14.29
C SER A 7 -5.13 3.70 -14.55
N ALA A 8 -4.02 4.29 -14.14
CA ALA A 8 -3.68 5.68 -14.47
C ALA A 8 -2.98 5.80 -15.83
N GLU A 9 -2.68 4.69 -16.52
CA GLU A 9 -2.04 4.67 -17.85
C GLU A 9 -0.76 5.53 -17.93
N GLY A 10 0.03 5.53 -16.86
CA GLY A 10 1.26 6.32 -16.75
C GLY A 10 1.06 7.80 -16.39
N ARG A 11 -0.17 8.24 -16.10
CA ARG A 11 -0.52 9.61 -15.74
C ARG A 11 -0.76 9.77 -14.22
N PRO A 12 0.27 10.10 -13.43
CA PRO A 12 0.18 10.11 -11.97
C PRO A 12 -0.92 11.03 -11.41
N GLU A 13 -1.26 12.10 -12.12
CA GLU A 13 -2.33 13.03 -11.79
C GLU A 13 -3.72 12.38 -11.69
N LEU A 14 -3.95 11.27 -12.41
CA LEU A 14 -5.23 10.55 -12.39
C LEU A 14 -5.40 9.69 -11.13
N LEU A 15 -4.31 9.28 -10.48
CA LEU A 15 -4.32 8.31 -9.38
C LEU A 15 -5.22 8.74 -8.22
N ARG A 16 -5.24 10.04 -7.89
CA ARG A 16 -6.08 10.57 -6.80
C ARG A 16 -7.57 10.46 -7.12
N GLY A 17 -7.96 10.77 -8.36
CA GLY A 17 -9.34 10.63 -8.83
C GLY A 17 -9.77 9.16 -8.84
N LEU A 18 -8.95 8.29 -9.43
CA LEU A 18 -9.19 6.85 -9.50
C LEU A 18 -9.32 6.21 -8.11
N ALA A 19 -8.46 6.57 -7.16
CA ALA A 19 -8.56 6.08 -5.78
C ALA A 19 -9.86 6.56 -5.11
N SER A 20 -10.27 7.80 -5.37
CA SER A 20 -11.53 8.36 -4.83
C SER A 20 -12.75 7.62 -5.39
N ASP A 21 -12.75 7.32 -6.69
CA ASP A 21 -13.83 6.57 -7.35
C ASP A 21 -13.92 5.14 -6.81
N LEU A 22 -12.78 4.48 -6.62
CA LEU A 22 -12.72 3.16 -5.99
C LEU A 22 -13.30 3.18 -4.58
N ILE A 23 -12.94 4.16 -3.75
CA ILE A 23 -13.44 4.28 -2.38
C ILE A 23 -14.95 4.56 -2.32
N ARG A 24 -15.48 5.34 -3.26
CA ARG A 24 -16.93 5.61 -3.35
C ARG A 24 -17.75 4.34 -3.59
N MET A 25 -17.16 3.32 -4.21
CA MET A 25 -17.78 2.01 -4.37
C MET A 25 -17.77 1.15 -3.09
N LYS A 26 -17.19 1.66 -1.98
CA LYS A 26 -17.10 0.99 -0.68
C LYS A 26 -16.51 -0.43 -0.75
N PRO A 27 -15.30 -0.60 -1.31
CA PRO A 27 -14.64 -1.90 -1.36
C PRO A 27 -14.17 -2.32 0.03
N ASP A 28 -14.03 -3.62 0.24
CA ASP A 28 -13.50 -4.18 1.49
C ASP A 28 -12.01 -3.86 1.69
N ALA A 29 -11.27 -3.68 0.59
CA ALA A 29 -9.86 -3.29 0.60
C ALA A 29 -9.51 -2.53 -0.69
N LEU A 30 -8.60 -1.56 -0.57
CA LEU A 30 -8.01 -0.87 -1.71
C LEU A 30 -6.59 -1.38 -1.94
N VAL A 31 -6.31 -1.98 -3.09
CA VAL A 31 -4.96 -2.38 -3.48
C VAL A 31 -4.35 -1.30 -4.36
N THR A 32 -3.17 -0.78 -3.99
CA THR A 32 -2.48 0.24 -4.80
C THR A 32 -1.67 -0.42 -5.92
N GLY A 33 -1.45 0.33 -7.00
CA GLY A 33 -0.47 -0.06 -8.02
C GLY A 33 0.97 0.01 -7.50
N PHE A 34 1.91 -0.29 -8.40
CA PHE A 34 3.35 -0.27 -8.15
C PHE A 34 3.88 1.14 -7.86
N GLY A 35 4.82 1.24 -6.91
CA GLY A 35 5.59 2.44 -6.65
C GLY A 35 4.96 3.44 -5.69
N THR A 36 5.79 4.40 -5.25
CA THR A 36 5.49 5.33 -4.17
C THR A 36 4.33 6.28 -4.49
N VAL A 37 4.19 6.72 -5.75
CA VAL A 37 3.15 7.69 -6.14
C VAL A 37 1.75 7.08 -5.99
N ALA A 38 1.57 5.82 -6.39
CA ALA A 38 0.31 5.10 -6.22
C ALA A 38 0.00 4.86 -4.74
N ALA A 39 1.01 4.53 -3.94
CA ALA A 39 0.90 4.35 -2.50
C ALA A 39 0.43 5.63 -1.78
N THR A 40 1.04 6.77 -2.10
CA THR A 40 0.66 8.07 -1.54
C THR A 40 -0.75 8.48 -1.97
N ALA A 41 -1.13 8.24 -3.22
CA ALA A 41 -2.48 8.51 -3.69
C ALA A 41 -3.54 7.66 -2.95
N GLY A 42 -3.28 6.36 -2.76
CA GLY A 42 -4.15 5.46 -2.02
C GLY A 42 -4.31 5.87 -0.54
N LYS A 43 -3.20 6.25 0.12
CA LYS A 43 -3.22 6.77 1.49
C LYS A 43 -4.04 8.07 1.60
N ALA A 44 -3.86 8.99 0.66
CA ALA A 44 -4.52 10.30 0.66
C ALA A 44 -6.04 10.19 0.45
N ALA A 45 -6.51 9.13 -0.22
CA ALA A 45 -7.92 8.95 -0.52
C ALA A 45 -8.79 8.59 0.72
N ARG A 46 -8.16 8.49 1.91
CA ARG A 46 -8.72 8.47 3.28
C ARG A 46 -10.13 7.88 3.38
N SER A 47 -10.18 6.58 3.59
CA SER A 47 -11.35 5.88 4.06
C SER A 47 -10.94 4.89 5.15
N GLY A 48 -11.84 4.55 6.07
CA GLY A 48 -11.57 3.57 7.14
C GLY A 48 -11.35 2.14 6.63
N ILE A 49 -11.21 1.94 5.32
CA ILE A 49 -10.91 0.65 4.70
C ILE A 49 -9.40 0.37 4.73
N PRO A 50 -8.99 -0.89 4.78
CA PRO A 50 -7.60 -1.30 4.58
C PRO A 50 -7.06 -0.87 3.20
N VAL A 51 -5.90 -0.21 3.18
CA VAL A 51 -5.12 0.10 1.98
C VAL A 51 -3.92 -0.84 1.92
N VAL A 52 -3.80 -1.63 0.85
CA VAL A 52 -2.74 -2.60 0.63
C VAL A 52 -1.78 -2.08 -0.43
N LEU A 53 -0.55 -1.79 -0.02
CA LEU A 53 0.56 -1.34 -0.84
C LEU A 53 1.17 -2.50 -1.63
N MET A 54 1.61 -2.22 -2.86
CA MET A 54 2.32 -3.17 -3.71
C MET A 54 3.67 -2.61 -4.15
N ALA A 55 4.75 -3.29 -3.76
CA ALA A 55 6.12 -3.04 -4.20
C ALA A 55 6.53 -1.56 -4.12
N VAL A 56 6.43 -1.01 -2.91
CA VAL A 56 6.94 0.35 -2.61
C VAL A 56 8.37 0.23 -2.11
N GLY A 57 9.30 1.00 -2.71
CA GLY A 57 10.72 1.00 -2.34
C GLY A 57 10.92 1.27 -0.86
N ASP A 58 10.72 2.50 -0.39
CA ASP A 58 10.76 2.86 1.03
C ASP A 58 9.45 3.51 1.46
N PRO A 59 8.45 2.74 1.92
CA PRO A 59 7.17 3.31 2.33
C PRO A 59 7.26 4.07 3.67
N ALA A 60 8.31 3.85 4.47
CA ALA A 60 8.52 4.60 5.72
C ALA A 60 9.18 5.95 5.43
N GLY A 61 10.23 5.97 4.61
CA GLY A 61 10.87 7.21 4.15
C GLY A 61 9.96 8.08 3.28
N ALA A 62 9.03 7.48 2.54
CA ALA A 62 7.98 8.20 1.81
C ALA A 62 6.79 8.62 2.70
N GLU A 63 6.88 8.41 4.02
CA GLU A 63 5.84 8.71 5.00
C GLU A 63 4.48 8.08 4.67
N VAL A 64 4.45 6.98 3.92
CA VAL A 64 3.23 6.24 3.62
C VAL A 64 2.81 5.44 4.86
N VAL A 65 3.76 4.82 5.54
CA VAL A 65 3.56 4.11 6.82
C VAL A 65 4.46 4.68 7.91
N ALA A 66 4.07 4.55 9.18
CA ALA A 66 4.92 5.01 10.29
C ALA A 66 6.18 4.16 10.46
N SER A 67 6.07 2.84 10.25
CA SER A 67 7.19 1.90 10.23
C SER A 67 6.79 0.61 9.52
N LEU A 68 7.77 -0.16 9.05
CA LEU A 68 7.52 -1.48 8.43
C LEU A 68 6.97 -2.51 9.43
N ALA A 69 7.44 -2.47 10.69
CA ALA A 69 7.01 -3.41 11.72
C ALA A 69 5.61 -3.06 12.27
N ARG A 70 5.27 -1.77 12.32
CA ARG A 70 3.98 -1.25 12.79
C ARG A 70 3.57 -0.06 11.92
N PRO A 71 2.71 -0.28 10.91
CA PRO A 71 2.33 0.76 9.96
C PRO A 71 1.56 1.94 10.59
N GLY A 72 0.93 1.73 11.75
CA GLY A 72 0.32 2.79 12.56
C GLY A 72 -1.03 3.29 12.06
N GLY A 73 -1.63 2.66 11.05
CA GLY A 73 -2.92 3.05 10.49
C GLY A 73 -3.59 1.93 9.69
N ASN A 74 -4.48 2.30 8.77
CA ASN A 74 -5.17 1.38 7.86
C ASN A 74 -4.33 0.97 6.64
N VAL A 75 -3.07 1.40 6.57
CA VAL A 75 -2.17 1.08 5.46
C VAL A 75 -1.32 -0.14 5.83
N THR A 76 -1.29 -1.13 4.96
CA THR A 76 -0.50 -2.37 5.04
C THR A 76 0.04 -2.70 3.65
N GLY A 77 0.77 -3.79 3.45
CA GLY A 77 1.17 -4.26 2.12
C GLY A 77 2.65 -4.59 2.01
N LEU A 78 3.14 -4.72 0.79
CA LEU A 78 4.47 -5.21 0.45
C LEU A 78 5.41 -4.07 0.06
N SER A 79 6.59 -4.05 0.67
CA SER A 79 7.70 -3.19 0.26
C SER A 79 8.68 -3.97 -0.61
N ASP A 80 9.20 -3.31 -1.64
CA ASP A 80 10.28 -3.84 -2.50
C ASP A 80 11.64 -3.27 -2.07
N LEU A 81 11.82 -3.00 -0.77
CA LEU A 81 13.11 -2.65 -0.16
C LEU A 81 14.10 -3.84 -0.16
N ALA A 82 14.04 -4.72 -1.16
CA ALA A 82 14.93 -5.85 -1.36
C ALA A 82 16.30 -5.42 -1.91
N ALA A 83 16.42 -4.21 -2.48
CA ALA A 83 17.63 -3.80 -3.19
C ALA A 83 18.75 -3.18 -2.34
N TYR A 84 18.49 -2.70 -1.11
CA TYR A 84 19.55 -2.09 -0.28
C TYR A 84 19.95 -2.91 0.95
N ARG A 85 19.09 -3.79 1.46
CA ARG A 85 19.41 -4.68 2.58
C ARG A 85 19.33 -6.13 2.15
N ALA A 86 20.31 -6.53 1.34
CA ALA A 86 20.78 -7.89 1.12
C ALA A 86 19.71 -9.00 0.97
N SER A 87 19.62 -9.58 -0.23
CA SER A 87 19.29 -10.99 -0.45
C SER A 87 18.01 -11.51 0.25
N GLY A 88 16.86 -11.23 -0.34
CA GLY A 88 15.61 -11.93 -0.02
C GLY A 88 14.42 -10.99 0.11
N PHE A 89 13.28 -11.39 -0.44
CA PHE A 89 11.97 -10.77 -0.23
C PHE A 89 11.62 -10.80 1.26
N SER A 90 12.15 -9.84 2.03
CA SER A 90 12.09 -9.87 3.48
C SER A 90 10.93 -9.01 3.99
N CYS A 91 9.86 -9.74 4.25
CA CYS A 91 8.99 -9.57 5.41
C CYS A 91 7.95 -8.46 5.36
N CYS A 92 6.81 -8.82 4.76
CA CYS A 92 5.47 -8.48 5.28
C CYS A 92 4.80 -9.70 5.95
N ALA A 93 5.60 -10.71 6.31
CA ALA A 93 5.12 -11.95 6.91
C ALA A 93 5.09 -11.82 8.44
N ARG A 94 3.88 -11.57 8.96
CA ARG A 94 3.36 -11.97 10.29
C ARG A 94 4.45 -12.37 11.30
N SER A 95 4.95 -11.43 12.09
CA SER A 95 5.74 -11.75 13.28
C SER A 95 4.86 -11.81 14.54
N SER A 96 4.96 -12.95 15.22
CA SER A 96 4.57 -13.26 16.62
C SER A 96 3.24 -13.99 16.89
N LEU A 97 3.26 -15.33 16.76
CA LEU A 97 2.80 -16.18 17.87
C LEU A 97 3.81 -16.05 19.04
N PRO A 98 3.37 -16.07 20.30
CA PRO A 98 4.27 -16.02 21.44
C PRO A 98 5.01 -17.37 21.63
N PRO A 99 6.30 -17.38 22.00
CA PRO A 99 6.94 -18.60 22.47
C PRO A 99 6.46 -18.95 23.89
N ARG A 100 6.31 -20.24 24.16
CA ARG A 100 6.25 -20.81 25.52
C ARG A 100 7.65 -20.82 26.12
#